data_AF-A0A967J3Y1-F1
#
_entry.id   AF-A0A967J3Y1-F1
#
_cell.length_a   1.000
_cell.length_b   1.000
_cell.length_c   1.000
_cell.angle_alpha   90.00
_cell.angle_beta   90.00
_cell.angle_gamma   90.00
#
_symmetry.space_group_name_H-M   'P 1'
#
loop_
_entity.id
_entity.type
_entity.pdbx_description
1 polymer ?
#
loop_
_entity_poly.entity_id
_entity_poly.type
_entity_poly.pdbx_seq_one_letter_code
_entity_poly.pdbx_strand_id
1 'polypeptide(L)'
;WPTVRDRFRIPVIREFYASTEGNAVTINMDNAEGSVGTAVLKLSDNTTLVHYDVENDAYLRDANGFCERAAPGEVGEMLGQIKVTMPFHGYTSREDTEKKILRDVFKQGDAYFR
;
A
#
# COMPACT_ATOMS: atom_id res chain seq x y z
N TRP A 1 -2.28 21.02 -0.70
CA TRP A 1 -1.25 21.96 -0.22
C TRP A 1 -0.85 23.13 -1.15
N PRO A 2 -1.34 23.29 -2.41
CA PRO A 2 -0.91 24.40 -3.29
C PRO A 2 -1.08 25.80 -2.68
N THR A 3 -2.21 26.08 -2.01
CA THR A 3 -2.47 27.37 -1.37
C THR A 3 -1.41 27.74 -0.32
N VAL A 4 -0.91 26.77 0.44
CA VAL A 4 0.14 26.97 1.45
C VAL A 4 1.48 27.23 0.77
N ARG A 5 1.79 26.44 -0.27
CA ARG A 5 3.00 26.62 -1.09
C ARG A 5 3.10 28.06 -1.59
N ASP A 6 2.04 28.54 -2.21
CA ASP A 6 2.02 29.84 -2.90
C ASP A 6 2.02 31.00 -1.90
N ARG A 7 1.24 30.88 -0.81
CA ARG A 7 1.17 31.92 0.24
C ARG A 7 2.49 32.12 0.97
N PHE A 8 3.18 31.04 1.29
CA PHE A 8 4.39 31.07 2.12
C PHE A 8 5.68 30.89 1.33
N ARG A 9 5.59 30.77 -0.01
CA ARG A 9 6.74 30.58 -0.92
C ARG A 9 7.61 29.39 -0.52
N ILE A 10 6.97 28.29 -0.16
CA ILE A 10 7.66 27.04 0.20
C ILE A 10 7.94 26.29 -1.11
N PRO A 11 9.18 26.15 -1.60
CA PRO A 11 9.43 25.57 -2.92
C PRO A 11 9.11 24.07 -3.00
N VAL A 12 9.14 23.37 -1.86
CA VAL A 12 9.00 21.92 -1.78
C VAL A 12 8.13 21.55 -0.59
N ILE A 13 7.10 20.75 -0.83
CA ILE A 13 6.27 20.13 0.21
C ILE A 13 6.37 18.61 0.03
N ARG A 14 6.67 17.89 1.11
CA ARG A 14 6.74 16.43 1.12
C ARG A 14 5.51 15.88 1.79
N GLU A 15 4.64 15.30 0.98
CA GLU A 15 3.50 14.54 1.45
C GLU A 15 3.92 13.09 1.68
N PHE A 16 3.38 12.47 2.72
CA PHE A 16 3.53 11.04 2.95
C PHE A 16 2.18 10.45 3.32
N TYR A 17 1.98 9.17 3.00
CA TYR A 17 0.81 8.41 3.39
C TYR A 17 1.23 7.15 4.13
N ALA A 18 0.56 6.90 5.25
CA ALA A 18 0.76 5.75 6.12
C ALA A 18 -0.52 5.51 6.93
N SER A 19 -0.62 4.37 7.60
CA SER A 19 -1.65 4.09 8.58
C SER A 19 -1.05 3.69 9.92
N THR A 20 -1.83 3.79 11.00
CA THR A 20 -1.39 3.38 12.34
C THR A 20 -1.07 1.88 12.40
N GLU A 21 -1.75 1.10 11.59
CA GLU A 21 -1.69 -0.36 11.53
C GLU A 21 -0.78 -0.89 10.41
N GLY A 22 -0.54 -0.06 9.40
CA GLY A 22 0.13 -0.47 8.18
C GLY A 22 1.63 -0.53 8.30
N ASN A 23 2.20 -1.53 7.66
CA ASN A 23 3.65 -1.71 7.52
C ASN A 23 4.20 -1.11 6.21
N ALA A 24 3.46 -0.16 5.61
CA ALA A 24 3.80 0.48 4.35
C ALA A 24 3.68 2.00 4.46
N VAL A 25 4.58 2.71 3.79
CA VAL A 25 4.60 4.18 3.71
C VAL A 25 4.95 4.61 2.30
N THR A 26 4.25 5.62 1.79
CA THR A 26 4.61 6.29 0.54
C THR A 26 5.05 7.72 0.81
N ILE A 27 5.98 8.24 0.02
CA ILE A 27 6.43 9.63 0.11
C ILE A 27 6.46 10.26 -1.27
N ASN A 28 5.85 11.44 -1.41
CA ASN A 28 5.86 12.26 -2.61
C ASN A 28 7.20 13.00 -2.74
N MET A 29 8.20 12.30 -3.28
CA MET A 29 9.52 12.84 -3.54
C MET A 29 9.55 13.78 -4.75
N ASP A 30 8.64 13.57 -5.70
CA ASP A 30 8.56 14.33 -6.96
C ASP A 30 7.87 15.69 -6.81
N ASN A 31 7.33 16.01 -5.63
CA ASN A 31 6.59 17.24 -5.38
C ASN A 31 5.35 17.37 -6.30
N ALA A 32 4.79 16.23 -6.72
CA ALA A 32 3.67 16.17 -7.64
C ALA A 32 2.35 16.48 -6.92
N GLU A 33 1.65 17.54 -7.31
CA GLU A 33 0.37 17.90 -6.70
C GLU A 33 -0.66 16.77 -6.82
N GLY A 34 -1.32 16.44 -5.71
CA GLY A 34 -2.36 15.39 -5.65
C GLY A 34 -1.82 13.97 -5.52
N SER A 35 -0.50 13.76 -5.55
CA SER A 35 0.12 12.45 -5.34
C SER A 35 0.55 12.25 -3.88
N VAL A 36 0.27 11.06 -3.33
CA VAL A 36 0.84 10.60 -2.05
C VAL A 36 2.22 9.94 -2.22
N GLY A 37 2.72 9.91 -3.45
CA GLY A 37 4.04 9.43 -3.81
C GLY A 37 4.14 7.92 -3.98
N THR A 38 5.37 7.41 -3.89
CA THR A 38 5.68 5.99 -4.09
C THR A 38 6.28 5.38 -2.83
N ALA A 39 6.30 4.05 -2.78
CA ALA A 39 7.14 3.33 -1.84
C ALA A 39 8.60 3.80 -1.99
N VAL A 40 9.21 4.22 -0.88
CA VAL A 40 10.61 4.62 -0.84
C VAL A 40 11.46 3.36 -0.74
N LEU A 41 12.28 3.12 -1.78
CA LEU A 41 13.07 1.89 -2.06
C LEU A 41 13.79 1.22 -0.87
N LYS A 42 14.13 1.95 0.20
CA LYS A 42 14.79 1.37 1.40
C LYS A 42 13.88 1.17 2.61
N LEU A 43 12.70 1.78 2.61
CA LEU A 43 11.75 1.76 3.74
C LEU A 43 10.48 0.96 3.41
N SER A 44 10.27 0.55 2.16
CA SER A 44 8.99 -0.05 1.72
C SER A 44 9.16 -1.00 0.51
N ASP A 45 10.21 -1.81 0.52
CA ASP A 45 10.39 -2.92 -0.45
C ASP A 45 9.32 -4.04 -0.32
N ASN A 46 8.38 -3.86 0.61
CA ASN A 46 7.28 -4.75 0.89
C ASN A 46 5.96 -4.26 0.25
N THR A 47 5.91 -3.07 -0.34
CA THR A 47 4.65 -2.54 -0.88
C THR A 47 4.40 -2.98 -2.31
N THR A 48 3.14 -3.29 -2.63
CA THR A 48 2.68 -3.60 -3.98
C THR A 48 1.29 -3.01 -4.22
N LEU A 49 0.91 -2.87 -5.48
CA LEU A 49 -0.47 -2.58 -5.89
C LEU A 49 -1.03 -3.81 -6.61
N VAL A 50 -2.22 -4.26 -6.22
CA VAL A 50 -2.92 -5.39 -6.88
C VAL A 50 -4.29 -4.96 -7.36
N HIS A 51 -4.77 -5.58 -8.42
CA HIS A 51 -6.13 -5.36 -8.89
C HIS A 51 -7.14 -5.76 -7.82
N TYR A 52 -8.02 -4.82 -7.50
CA TYR A 52 -9.03 -4.98 -6.47
C TYR A 52 -10.35 -4.39 -6.96
N ASP A 53 -11.38 -5.23 -6.95
CA ASP A 53 -12.75 -4.87 -7.23
C ASP A 53 -13.40 -4.40 -5.92
N VAL A 54 -13.59 -3.09 -5.83
CA VAL A 54 -14.17 -2.43 -4.65
C VAL A 54 -15.64 -2.81 -4.46
N GLU A 55 -16.39 -3.05 -5.54
CA GLU A 55 -17.82 -3.34 -5.47
C GLU A 55 -18.08 -4.75 -4.92
N ASN A 56 -17.21 -5.69 -5.28
CA ASN A 56 -17.35 -7.10 -4.91
C ASN A 56 -16.41 -7.54 -3.77
N ASP A 57 -15.58 -6.64 -3.23
CA ASP A 57 -14.52 -6.93 -2.24
C ASP A 57 -13.67 -8.15 -2.65
N ALA A 58 -13.18 -8.11 -3.90
CA ALA A 58 -12.52 -9.25 -4.53
C ALA A 58 -11.22 -8.85 -5.23
N TYR A 59 -10.25 -9.77 -5.24
CA TYR A 59 -9.01 -9.61 -6.01
C TYR A 59 -9.09 -10.39 -7.31
N LEU A 60 -8.58 -9.79 -8.38
CA LEU A 60 -8.35 -10.53 -9.63
C LEU A 60 -7.16 -11.47 -9.41
N ARG A 61 -7.37 -12.75 -9.71
CA ARG A 61 -6.39 -13.81 -9.55
C ARG A 61 -6.16 -14.54 -10.87
N ASP A 62 -4.90 -14.90 -11.10
CA ASP A 62 -4.46 -15.65 -12.27
C ASP A 62 -4.92 -17.12 -12.23
N ALA A 63 -4.58 -17.89 -13.26
CA ALA A 63 -4.92 -19.31 -13.36
C ALA A 63 -4.30 -20.18 -12.26
N ASN A 64 -3.26 -19.70 -11.56
CA ASN A 64 -2.64 -20.38 -10.43
C ASN A 64 -3.27 -19.98 -9.08
N GLY A 65 -4.20 -19.04 -9.10
CA GLY A 65 -4.87 -18.52 -7.91
C GLY A 65 -4.10 -17.39 -7.21
N PHE A 66 -3.12 -16.75 -7.84
CA PHE A 66 -2.37 -15.62 -7.29
C PHE A 66 -2.91 -14.27 -7.77
N CYS A 67 -2.86 -13.23 -6.93
CA CYS A 67 -3.31 -11.89 -7.27
C CYS A 67 -2.51 -11.29 -8.43
N GLU A 68 -3.20 -10.54 -9.28
CA GLU A 68 -2.59 -9.80 -10.39
C GLU A 68 -2.16 -8.38 -9.95
N ARG A 69 -0.98 -7.96 -10.41
CA ARG A 69 -0.48 -6.59 -10.15
C ARG A 69 -1.25 -5.59 -11.00
N ALA A 70 -1.67 -4.49 -10.39
CA ALA A 70 -2.21 -3.36 -11.14
C ALA A 70 -1.08 -2.66 -11.94
N ALA A 71 -1.31 -2.39 -13.22
CA ALA A 71 -0.38 -1.69 -14.08
C ALA A 71 -0.44 -0.17 -13.89
N PRO A 72 0.55 0.60 -14.38
CA PRO A 72 0.48 2.06 -14.35
C PRO A 72 -0.80 2.60 -15.00
N GLY A 73 -1.53 3.43 -14.27
CA GLY A 73 -2.81 3.99 -14.71
C GLY A 73 -4.04 3.18 -14.33
N GLU A 74 -3.86 2.00 -13.74
CA GLU A 74 -4.95 1.16 -13.25
C GLU A 74 -5.16 1.35 -11.75
N VAL A 75 -6.42 1.22 -11.32
CA VAL A 75 -6.79 1.29 -9.91
C VAL A 75 -6.50 -0.07 -9.27
N GLY A 76 -5.95 -0.03 -8.06
CA GLY A 76 -5.70 -1.22 -7.25
C GLY A 76 -5.62 -0.90 -5.77
N GLU A 77 -5.60 -1.94 -4.95
CA GLU A 77 -5.39 -1.84 -3.52
C GLU A 77 -3.89 -1.96 -3.20
N MET A 78 -3.41 -1.07 -2.34
CA MET A 78 -2.03 -1.08 -1.89
C MET A 78 -1.87 -2.06 -0.73
N LEU A 79 -0.97 -3.03 -0.90
CA LEU A 79 -0.70 -4.06 0.08
C LEU A 79 0.73 -3.96 0.61
N GLY A 80 0.92 -4.25 1.89
CA GLY A 80 2.23 -4.31 2.53
C GLY A 80 2.62 -5.72 2.95
N GLN A 81 3.64 -6.31 2.30
CA GLN A 81 4.12 -7.65 2.60
C GLN A 81 4.56 -7.75 4.06
N ILE A 82 4.04 -8.74 4.75
CA ILE A 82 4.36 -9.01 6.15
C ILE A 82 5.69 -9.77 6.17
N LYS A 83 6.76 -9.08 6.57
CA LYS A 83 8.12 -9.62 6.71
C LYS A 83 8.54 -9.54 8.17
N VAL A 84 9.56 -10.30 8.56
CA VAL A 84 10.16 -10.19 9.90
C VAL A 84 10.67 -8.78 10.19
N THR A 85 11.21 -8.09 9.17
CA THR A 85 11.71 -6.72 9.27
C THR A 85 10.60 -5.66 9.25
N MET A 86 9.40 -6.00 8.76
CA MET A 86 8.25 -5.13 8.62
C MET A 86 6.98 -5.88 9.02
N PRO A 87 6.84 -6.20 10.32
CA PRO A 87 5.74 -7.01 10.82
C PRO A 87 4.43 -6.21 10.79
N PHE A 88 3.33 -6.92 10.60
CA PHE A 88 2.01 -6.46 11.01
C PHE A 88 1.72 -7.09 12.37
N HIS A 89 1.58 -6.26 13.40
CA HIS A 89 1.39 -6.73 14.78
C HIS A 89 -0.01 -7.27 15.07
N GLY A 90 -0.97 -6.99 14.18
CA GLY A 90 -2.36 -7.36 14.37
C GLY A 90 -3.10 -6.44 15.33
N TYR A 91 -4.36 -6.78 15.55
CA TYR A 91 -5.25 -6.15 16.51
C TYR A 91 -5.36 -7.02 17.77
N THR A 92 -5.99 -6.46 18.80
CA THR A 92 -6.35 -7.22 20.01
C THR A 92 -7.20 -8.45 19.69
N SER A 93 -8.08 -8.33 18.69
CA SER A 93 -8.89 -9.43 18.17
C SER A 93 -8.13 -10.22 17.11
N ARG A 94 -7.99 -11.53 17.34
CA ARG A 94 -7.38 -12.44 16.37
C ARG A 94 -8.20 -12.53 15.08
N GLU A 95 -9.53 -12.50 15.20
CA GLU A 95 -10.42 -12.55 14.05
C GLU A 95 -10.23 -11.33 13.15
N ASP A 96 -10.15 -10.14 13.73
CA ASP A 96 -9.97 -8.90 12.96
C ASP A 96 -8.56 -8.79 12.39
N THR A 97 -7.58 -9.40 13.06
CA THR A 97 -6.22 -9.55 12.53
C THR A 97 -6.22 -10.40 11.26
N GLU A 98 -6.83 -11.58 11.29
CA GLU A 98 -6.86 -12.47 10.11
C GLU A 98 -7.62 -11.85 8.94
N LYS A 99 -8.68 -11.06 9.18
CA LYS A 99 -9.40 -10.32 8.13
C LYS A 99 -8.51 -9.31 7.39
N LYS A 100 -7.46 -8.80 8.02
CA LYS A 100 -6.50 -7.87 7.40
C LYS A 100 -5.29 -8.54 6.76
N ILE A 101 -5.20 -9.86 6.81
CA ILE A 101 -4.10 -10.61 6.20
C ILE A 101 -4.61 -11.26 4.91
N LEU A 102 -4.09 -10.77 3.78
CA LEU A 102 -4.24 -11.44 2.49
C LEU A 102 -3.12 -12.46 2.31
N ARG A 103 -3.48 -13.71 2.02
CA ARG A 103 -2.53 -14.82 1.82
C ARG A 103 -2.49 -15.24 0.36
N ASP A 104 -1.37 -15.88 0.00
CA ASP A 104 -1.15 -16.46 -1.32
C ASP A 104 -1.36 -15.39 -2.42
N VAL A 105 -0.70 -14.24 -2.26
CA VAL A 105 -0.82 -13.07 -3.14
C VAL A 105 0.00 -13.27 -4.40
N PHE A 106 1.29 -13.57 -4.32
CA PHE A 106 2.12 -13.85 -5.51
C PHE A 106 2.76 -15.23 -5.50
N LYS A 107 2.73 -15.91 -4.36
CA LYS A 107 3.20 -17.30 -4.21
C LYS A 107 2.56 -17.91 -2.98
N GLN A 108 2.52 -19.24 -2.95
CA GLN A 108 2.01 -19.97 -1.80
C GLN A 108 2.78 -19.60 -0.52
N GLY A 109 2.04 -19.28 0.54
CA GLY A 109 2.54 -18.97 1.87
C GLY A 109 3.00 -17.53 2.10
N ASP A 110 2.99 -16.65 1.09
CA ASP A 110 3.21 -15.23 1.34
C ASP A 110 1.97 -14.59 2.00
N ALA A 111 2.21 -13.48 2.72
CA ALA A 111 1.19 -12.78 3.48
C ALA A 111 1.40 -11.28 3.39
N TYR A 112 0.30 -10.55 3.23
CA TYR A 112 0.28 -9.11 3.07
C TYR A 112 -0.79 -8.50 3.97
N PHE A 113 -0.49 -7.32 4.52
CA PHE A 113 -1.45 -6.46 5.18
C PHE A 113 -2.25 -5.68 4.11
N ARG A 114 -3.58 -5.70 4.22
CA ARG A 114 -4.53 -4.94 3.39
C ARG A 114 -5.21 -3.82 4.18
#